data_AF-A0A6L7X5E3-F1
#
_entry.id   AF-A0A6L7X5E3-F1
#
_cell.length_a   1.000
_cell.length_b   1.000
_cell.length_c   1.000
_cell.angle_alpha   90.00
_cell.angle_beta   90.00
_cell.angle_gamma   90.00
#
_symmetry.space_group_name_H-M   'P 1'
#
loop_
_entity.id
_entity.type
_entity.pdbx_description
1 polymer ?
#
loop_
_entity_poly.entity_id
_entity_poly.type
_entity_poly.pdbx_seq_one_letter_code
_entity_poly.pdbx_strand_id
1 'polypeptide(L)'
;MNSNAARAAIREGAAASGLRVDGNLNLVGCADVALLPANLHVRGSLHLNSCTGLAELPAGLRVGGYLDVTGCTGLTGLPKDLDVEGNINLSYCLGLVGLPAGFHTKGSLSMAHCTGLSGLPPGLRTARHLILTRCTGLETVPADLVVGGNLELTYCTSLEM
;
A
#
# COMPACT_ATOMS: atom_id res chain seq x y z
N MET A 1 -11.72 4.31 18.59
CA MET A 1 -11.21 3.22 19.47
C MET A 1 -9.69 3.33 19.55
N ASN A 2 -9.08 2.95 20.66
CA ASN A 2 -7.61 2.95 20.79
C ASN A 2 -6.95 1.81 19.95
N SER A 3 -5.65 1.94 19.71
CA SER A 3 -4.89 1.02 18.83
C SER A 3 -4.90 -0.44 19.30
N ASN A 4 -4.72 -0.68 20.60
CA ASN A 4 -4.62 -2.04 21.15
C ASN A 4 -5.94 -2.80 21.04
N ALA A 5 -7.06 -2.14 21.35
CA ALA A 5 -8.39 -2.73 21.21
C ALA A 5 -8.74 -3.00 19.74
N ALA A 6 -8.38 -2.08 18.83
CA ALA A 6 -8.57 -2.28 17.40
C ALA A 6 -7.74 -3.46 16.86
N ARG A 7 -6.47 -3.58 17.28
CA ARG A 7 -5.61 -4.73 16.93
C ARG A 7 -6.22 -6.05 17.41
N ALA A 8 -6.68 -6.12 18.66
CA ALA A 8 -7.29 -7.33 19.20
C ALA A 8 -8.55 -7.71 18.41
N ALA A 9 -9.46 -6.77 18.19
CA ALA A 9 -10.70 -7.01 17.45
C ALA A 9 -10.45 -7.51 16.02
N ILE A 10 -9.43 -6.98 15.33
CA ILE A 10 -9.06 -7.43 13.98
C ILE A 10 -8.54 -8.87 14.01
N ARG A 11 -7.62 -9.19 14.92
CA ARG A 11 -7.02 -10.53 15.01
C ARG A 11 -8.01 -11.61 15.44
N GLU A 12 -8.99 -11.24 16.24
CA GLU A 12 -10.06 -12.13 16.70
C GLU A 12 -11.21 -12.26 15.68
N GLY A 13 -11.15 -11.55 14.55
CA GLY A 13 -12.22 -11.53 13.55
C GLY A 13 -13.51 -10.84 14.04
N ALA A 14 -13.44 -10.10 15.15
CA ALA A 14 -14.56 -9.40 15.77
C ALA A 14 -14.72 -7.94 15.27
N ALA A 15 -13.77 -7.45 14.47
CA ALA A 15 -13.81 -6.10 13.92
C ALA A 15 -14.92 -5.93 12.87
N ALA A 16 -15.91 -5.09 13.18
CA ALA A 16 -16.97 -4.73 12.25
C ALA A 16 -16.50 -3.74 11.17
N SER A 17 -17.23 -3.69 10.05
CA SER A 17 -17.04 -2.65 9.04
C SER A 17 -17.19 -1.26 9.63
N GLY A 18 -16.39 -0.30 9.16
CA GLY A 18 -16.41 1.07 9.65
C GLY A 18 -15.65 1.27 10.96
N LEU A 19 -14.80 0.32 11.36
CA LEU A 19 -13.92 0.45 12.53
C LEU A 19 -13.12 1.76 12.45
N ARG A 20 -13.16 2.56 13.52
CA ARG A 20 -12.44 3.84 13.62
C ARG A 20 -11.36 3.78 14.69
N VAL A 21 -10.12 4.08 14.29
CA VAL A 21 -8.95 4.16 15.18
C VAL A 21 -8.50 5.60 15.29
N ASP A 22 -8.46 6.14 16.52
CA ASP A 22 -8.23 7.58 16.76
C ASP A 22 -6.76 8.00 16.63
N GLY A 23 -5.84 7.04 16.57
CA GLY A 23 -4.41 7.26 16.39
C GLY A 23 -3.81 6.27 15.39
N ASN A 24 -2.56 5.89 15.62
CA ASN A 24 -1.89 4.89 14.77
C ASN A 24 -2.45 3.49 15.04
N LEU A 25 -2.57 2.67 14.01
CA LEU A 25 -2.88 1.25 14.11
C LEU A 25 -1.65 0.43 13.75
N ASN A 26 -1.16 -0.38 14.68
CA ASN A 26 -0.01 -1.26 14.47
C ASN A 26 -0.44 -2.73 14.45
N LEU A 27 -0.32 -3.34 13.27
CA LEU A 27 -0.56 -4.75 12.97
C LEU A 27 0.71 -5.44 12.48
N VAL A 28 1.90 -4.89 12.75
CA VAL A 28 3.17 -5.45 12.30
C VAL A 28 3.32 -6.90 12.74
N GLY A 29 3.71 -7.75 11.79
CA GLY A 29 3.97 -9.17 11.95
C GLY A 29 2.71 -10.04 12.09
N CYS A 30 1.51 -9.49 11.87
CA CYS A 30 0.26 -10.25 11.92
C CYS A 30 0.09 -11.12 10.66
N ALA A 31 0.84 -12.22 10.58
CA ALA A 31 0.76 -13.18 9.47
C ALA A 31 -0.60 -13.91 9.40
N ASP A 32 -1.35 -13.91 10.50
CA ASP A 32 -2.70 -14.48 10.63
C ASP A 32 -3.81 -13.57 10.08
N VAL A 33 -3.52 -12.28 9.87
CA VAL A 33 -4.51 -11.32 9.35
C VAL A 33 -4.57 -11.45 7.82
N ALA A 34 -5.57 -12.19 7.35
CA ALA A 34 -5.85 -12.32 5.91
C ALA A 34 -6.63 -11.12 5.34
N LEU A 35 -7.50 -10.51 6.15
CA LEU A 35 -8.39 -9.42 5.75
C LEU A 35 -8.54 -8.41 6.89
N LEU A 36 -8.67 -7.14 6.52
CA LEU A 36 -9.05 -6.05 7.42
C LEU A 36 -10.55 -5.73 7.22
N PRO A 37 -11.24 -5.15 8.22
CA PRO A 37 -12.64 -4.77 8.06
C PRO A 37 -12.82 -3.72 6.95
N ALA A 38 -13.85 -3.88 6.13
CA ALA A 38 -14.25 -2.88 5.13
C ALA A 38 -14.49 -1.51 5.79
N ASN A 39 -14.17 -0.42 5.08
CA ASN A 39 -14.31 0.96 5.58
C ASN A 39 -13.50 1.26 6.85
N LEU A 40 -12.39 0.56 7.08
CA LEU A 40 -11.46 0.86 8.17
C LEU A 40 -10.95 2.31 8.03
N HIS A 41 -11.09 3.08 9.12
CA HIS A 41 -10.61 4.45 9.19
C HIS A 41 -9.58 4.60 10.30
N VAL A 42 -8.33 4.85 9.93
CA VAL A 42 -7.22 5.10 10.86
C VAL A 42 -6.88 6.59 10.79
N ARG A 43 -7.07 7.32 11.88
CA ARG A 43 -6.79 8.76 11.91
C ARG A 43 -5.28 9.06 11.83
N GLY A 44 -4.46 8.18 12.39
CA GLY A 44 -2.99 8.24 12.28
C GLY A 44 -2.45 7.35 11.15
N SER A 45 -1.26 6.80 11.38
CA SER A 45 -0.58 5.88 10.47
C SER A 45 -1.05 4.43 10.66
N LEU A 46 -1.07 3.66 9.57
CA LEU A 46 -1.37 2.24 9.56
C LEU A 46 -0.10 1.45 9.23
N HIS A 47 0.33 0.59 10.15
CA HIS A 47 1.52 -0.26 9.98
C HIS A 47 1.11 -1.72 9.87
N LEU A 48 1.30 -2.30 8.70
CA LEU A 48 0.99 -3.68 8.32
C LEU A 48 2.27 -4.47 7.96
N ASN A 49 3.44 -3.96 8.31
CA ASN A 49 4.72 -4.60 7.96
C ASN A 49 4.71 -6.11 8.24
N SER A 50 5.17 -6.90 7.27
CA SER A 50 5.28 -8.36 7.35
C SER A 50 3.97 -9.10 7.66
N CYS A 51 2.81 -8.54 7.32
CA CYS A 51 1.53 -9.28 7.30
C CYS A 51 1.48 -10.15 6.04
N THR A 52 2.20 -11.27 6.04
CA THR A 52 2.39 -12.10 4.84
C THR A 52 1.11 -12.79 4.36
N GLY A 53 0.14 -13.02 5.27
CA GLY A 53 -1.18 -13.57 4.93
C GLY A 53 -2.16 -12.55 4.33
N LEU A 54 -1.84 -11.25 4.36
CA LEU A 54 -2.70 -10.19 3.85
C LEU A 54 -2.70 -10.20 2.32
N ALA A 55 -3.79 -10.66 1.71
CA ALA A 55 -3.91 -10.78 0.26
C ALA A 55 -4.34 -9.46 -0.42
N GLU A 56 -5.15 -8.66 0.28
CA GLU A 56 -5.71 -7.40 -0.19
C GLU A 56 -5.91 -6.41 0.97
N LEU A 57 -5.87 -5.11 0.65
CA LEU A 57 -6.38 -4.08 1.55
C LEU A 57 -7.89 -3.92 1.34
N PRO A 58 -8.66 -3.57 2.40
CA PRO A 58 -10.11 -3.54 2.32
C PRO A 58 -10.60 -2.35 1.49
N ALA A 59 -11.75 -2.53 0.84
CA ALA A 59 -12.47 -1.43 0.21
C ALA A 59 -12.80 -0.33 1.24
N GLY A 60 -12.70 0.93 0.81
CA GLY A 60 -12.95 2.10 1.64
C GLY A 60 -11.91 2.37 2.72
N LEU A 61 -10.71 1.76 2.63
CA LEU A 61 -9.62 2.03 3.58
C LEU A 61 -9.21 3.51 3.54
N ARG A 62 -9.23 4.16 4.70
CA ARG A 62 -8.81 5.54 4.89
C ARG A 62 -7.73 5.64 5.96
N VAL A 63 -6.60 6.27 5.63
CA VAL A 63 -5.46 6.47 6.54
C VAL A 63 -5.07 7.95 6.55
N GLY A 64 -5.20 8.60 7.70
CA GLY A 64 -4.88 10.03 7.88
C GLY A 64 -3.38 10.32 7.98
N GLY A 65 -2.56 9.29 8.16
CA GLY A 65 -1.10 9.37 8.19
C GLY A 65 -0.45 8.54 7.09
N TYR A 66 0.64 7.85 7.47
CA TYR A 66 1.42 6.98 6.59
C TYR A 66 0.84 5.57 6.53
N LEU A 67 0.88 4.94 5.35
CA LEU A 67 0.57 3.53 5.16
C LEU A 67 1.85 2.74 4.89
N ASP A 68 2.16 1.81 5.79
CA ASP A 68 3.27 0.86 5.62
C ASP A 68 2.76 -0.55 5.44
N VAL A 69 2.95 -1.13 4.26
CA VAL A 69 2.67 -2.55 4.00
C VAL A 69 3.94 -3.31 3.61
N THR A 70 5.11 -2.81 4.03
CA THR A 70 6.41 -3.41 3.70
C THR A 70 6.44 -4.90 4.04
N GLY A 71 6.84 -5.74 3.09
CA GLY A 71 6.96 -7.19 3.29
C GLY A 71 5.63 -7.94 3.40
N CYS A 72 4.49 -7.33 3.02
CA CYS A 72 3.25 -8.06 2.78
C CYS A 72 3.37 -8.83 1.46
N THR A 73 4.04 -9.97 1.49
CA THR A 73 4.37 -10.74 0.28
C THR A 73 3.15 -11.33 -0.43
N GLY A 74 2.05 -11.56 0.28
CA GLY A 74 0.78 -12.02 -0.28
C GLY A 74 -0.07 -10.92 -0.91
N LEU A 75 0.28 -9.64 -0.73
CA LEU A 75 -0.50 -8.52 -1.24
C LEU A 75 -0.37 -8.45 -2.76
N THR A 76 -1.46 -8.66 -3.49
CA THR A 76 -1.45 -8.74 -4.96
C THR A 76 -1.83 -7.44 -5.67
N GLY A 77 -2.52 -6.54 -4.97
CA GLY A 77 -2.98 -5.25 -5.50
C GLY A 77 -3.49 -4.34 -4.39
N LEU A 78 -3.89 -3.12 -4.77
CA LEU A 78 -4.52 -2.14 -3.89
C LEU A 78 -5.99 -1.94 -4.29
N PRO A 79 -6.87 -1.56 -3.34
CA PRO A 79 -8.23 -1.18 -3.68
C PRO A 79 -8.24 0.16 -4.42
N LYS A 80 -9.15 0.29 -5.39
CA LYS A 80 -9.27 1.48 -6.25
C LYS A 80 -9.61 2.77 -5.48
N ASP A 81 -10.22 2.63 -4.31
CA ASP A 81 -10.71 3.71 -3.45
C ASP A 81 -9.83 3.91 -2.20
N LEU A 82 -8.60 3.40 -2.22
CA LEU A 82 -7.62 3.64 -1.16
C LEU A 82 -7.35 5.14 -0.99
N ASP A 83 -7.57 5.65 0.22
CA ASP A 83 -7.35 7.06 0.55
C ASP A 83 -6.33 7.19 1.68
N VAL A 84 -5.12 7.67 1.32
CA VAL A 84 -4.01 7.88 2.26
C VAL A 84 -3.53 9.33 2.13
N GLU A 85 -3.58 10.06 3.24
CA GLU A 85 -3.11 11.47 3.30
C GLU A 85 -1.58 11.56 3.25
N GLY A 86 -0.88 10.60 3.85
CA GLY A 86 0.58 10.54 3.92
C GLY A 86 1.25 9.78 2.78
N ASN A 87 2.46 9.28 3.04
CA ASN A 87 3.18 8.42 2.11
C ASN A 87 2.61 6.99 2.13
N ILE A 88 2.91 6.24 1.08
CA ILE A 88 2.62 4.81 0.98
C ILE A 88 3.94 4.07 0.70
N ASN A 89 4.23 3.03 1.46
CA ASN A 89 5.36 2.15 1.24
C ASN A 89 4.89 0.71 0.99
N LEU A 90 5.24 0.19 -0.19
CA LEU A 90 4.89 -1.13 -0.70
C LEU A 90 6.13 -2.03 -0.84
N SER A 91 7.26 -1.65 -0.24
CA SER A 91 8.52 -2.36 -0.43
C SER A 91 8.41 -3.83 -0.03
N TYR A 92 9.06 -4.72 -0.77
CA TYR A 92 9.03 -6.18 -0.56
C TYR A 92 7.64 -6.83 -0.67
N CYS A 93 6.66 -6.18 -1.31
CA CYS A 93 5.41 -6.83 -1.72
C CYS A 93 5.65 -7.67 -2.99
N LEU A 94 6.19 -8.87 -2.82
CA LEU A 94 6.60 -9.73 -3.95
C LEU A 94 5.44 -10.21 -4.83
N GLY A 95 4.25 -10.38 -4.25
CA GLY A 95 3.02 -10.74 -4.96
C GLY A 95 2.34 -9.58 -5.68
N LEU A 96 2.81 -8.34 -5.49
CA LEU A 96 2.18 -7.15 -6.08
C LEU A 96 2.46 -7.14 -7.58
N VAL A 97 1.42 -7.39 -8.38
CA VAL A 97 1.53 -7.45 -9.85
C VAL A 97 1.20 -6.13 -10.53
N GLY A 98 0.48 -5.24 -9.84
CA GLY A 98 0.05 -3.95 -10.39
C GLY A 98 -0.69 -3.09 -9.37
N LEU A 99 -0.99 -1.86 -9.78
CA LEU A 99 -1.81 -0.92 -9.05
C LEU A 99 -3.11 -0.63 -9.84
N PRO A 100 -4.17 -0.10 -9.21
CA PRO A 100 -5.40 0.27 -9.91
C PRO A 100 -5.20 1.33 -10.99
N ALA A 101 -5.97 1.26 -12.08
CA ALA A 101 -6.04 2.34 -13.06
C ALA A 101 -6.50 3.65 -12.40
N GLY A 102 -5.85 4.77 -12.75
CA GLY A 102 -6.14 6.09 -12.17
C GLY A 102 -5.71 6.25 -10.71
N PHE A 103 -4.87 5.35 -10.17
CA PHE A 103 -4.42 5.42 -8.78
C PHE A 103 -3.73 6.74 -8.48
N HIS A 104 -4.13 7.40 -7.39
CA HIS A 104 -3.58 8.68 -6.98
C HIS A 104 -3.10 8.67 -5.53
N THR A 105 -1.95 9.27 -5.24
CA THR A 105 -1.45 9.45 -3.85
C THR A 105 -1.34 10.92 -3.48
N LYS A 106 -1.78 11.28 -2.27
CA LYS A 106 -1.61 12.63 -1.70
C LYS A 106 -0.19 12.87 -1.17
N GLY A 107 0.54 11.80 -0.87
CA GLY A 107 1.97 11.82 -0.55
C GLY A 107 2.84 11.16 -1.59
N SER A 108 4.02 10.70 -1.15
CA SER A 108 4.96 9.92 -1.97
C SER A 108 4.55 8.45 -1.99
N LEU A 109 4.89 7.78 -3.09
CA LEU A 109 4.77 6.33 -3.25
C LEU A 109 6.17 5.74 -3.36
N SER A 110 6.47 4.76 -2.51
CA SER A 110 7.77 4.08 -2.50
C SER A 110 7.61 2.56 -2.62
N MET A 111 8.36 1.98 -3.55
CA MET A 111 8.38 0.54 -3.83
C MET A 111 9.83 0.09 -4.01
N ALA A 112 10.36 -0.68 -3.06
CA ALA A 112 11.61 -1.39 -3.23
C ALA A 112 11.37 -2.90 -3.40
N HIS A 113 12.14 -3.57 -4.25
CA HIS A 113 12.10 -5.04 -4.39
C HIS A 113 10.72 -5.63 -4.75
N CYS A 114 9.84 -4.87 -5.41
CA CYS A 114 8.57 -5.40 -5.92
C CYS A 114 8.84 -6.09 -7.27
N THR A 115 9.33 -7.33 -7.22
CA THR A 115 9.79 -8.05 -8.42
C THR A 115 8.65 -8.60 -9.28
N GLY A 116 7.45 -8.76 -8.71
CA GLY A 116 6.25 -9.16 -9.45
C GLY A 116 5.55 -8.02 -10.19
N LEU A 117 5.93 -6.77 -9.90
CA LEU A 117 5.32 -5.58 -10.51
C LEU A 117 5.80 -5.46 -11.96
N SER A 118 4.94 -5.75 -12.93
CA SER A 118 5.29 -5.73 -14.36
C SER A 118 5.14 -4.36 -15.01
N GLY A 119 4.26 -3.50 -14.48
CA GLY A 119 4.02 -2.16 -15.01
C GLY A 119 3.35 -1.24 -14.01
N LEU A 120 3.48 0.06 -14.24
CA LEU A 120 2.69 1.07 -13.55
C LEU A 120 1.35 1.28 -14.30
N PRO A 121 0.23 1.53 -13.60
CA PRO A 121 -1.08 1.60 -14.25
C PRO A 121 -1.28 2.92 -15.01
N PRO A 122 -2.10 2.93 -16.08
CA PRO A 122 -2.48 4.17 -16.74
C PRO A 122 -3.14 5.14 -15.75
N GLY A 123 -2.82 6.42 -15.89
CA GLY A 123 -3.33 7.49 -15.05
C GLY A 123 -2.76 7.48 -13.62
N LEU A 124 -1.61 6.84 -13.37
CA LEU A 124 -0.94 6.93 -12.06
C LEU A 124 -0.52 8.38 -11.77
N ARG A 125 -0.92 8.90 -10.60
CA ARG A 125 -0.55 10.25 -10.14
C ARG A 125 0.00 10.22 -8.72
N THR A 126 1.16 10.81 -8.49
CA THR A 126 1.68 11.03 -7.13
C THR A 126 1.85 12.52 -6.88
N ALA A 127 1.39 13.01 -5.73
CA ALA A 127 1.50 14.43 -5.40
C ALA A 127 2.92 14.84 -5.02
N ARG A 128 3.74 13.90 -4.53
CA ARG A 128 5.16 14.11 -4.20
C ARG A 128 6.03 13.19 -5.05
N HIS A 129 6.82 12.32 -4.41
CA HIS A 129 7.82 11.51 -5.09
C HIS A 129 7.24 10.15 -5.49
N LEU A 130 7.73 9.62 -6.61
CA LEU A 130 7.57 8.22 -6.99
C LEU A 130 8.94 7.57 -7.00
N ILE A 131 9.19 6.67 -6.06
CA ILE A 131 10.50 6.05 -5.85
C ILE A 131 10.36 4.54 -6.05
N LEU A 132 10.96 4.02 -7.11
CA LEU A 132 11.07 2.59 -7.39
C LEU A 132 12.52 2.17 -7.35
N THR A 133 12.83 1.19 -6.51
CA THR A 133 14.18 0.63 -6.39
C THR A 133 14.14 -0.88 -6.55
N ARG A 134 14.95 -1.45 -7.45
CA ARG A 134 15.03 -2.92 -7.64
C ARG A 134 13.67 -3.57 -7.93
N CYS A 135 12.76 -2.87 -8.60
CA CYS A 135 11.54 -3.45 -9.16
C CYS A 135 11.92 -4.10 -10.50
N THR A 136 12.59 -5.25 -10.44
CA THR A 136 13.21 -5.87 -11.62
C THR A 136 12.21 -6.50 -12.57
N GLY A 137 10.95 -6.67 -12.19
CA GLY A 137 9.89 -7.09 -13.10
C GLY A 137 9.29 -5.93 -13.90
N LEU A 138 9.61 -4.68 -13.55
CA LEU A 138 8.97 -3.51 -14.15
C LEU A 138 9.46 -3.34 -15.59
N GLU A 139 8.57 -3.55 -16.55
CA GLU A 139 8.83 -3.49 -17.99
C GLU A 139 8.40 -2.15 -18.59
N THR A 140 7.37 -1.51 -18.02
CA THR A 140 6.77 -0.29 -18.61
C THR A 140 6.41 0.77 -17.58
N VAL A 141 6.53 2.03 -18.01
CA VAL A 141 5.98 3.22 -17.34
C VAL A 141 4.94 3.85 -18.28
N PRO A 142 3.73 4.19 -17.81
CA PRO A 142 2.68 4.72 -18.66
C PRO A 142 3.01 6.15 -19.10
N ALA A 143 2.66 6.48 -20.35
CA ALA A 143 2.94 7.79 -20.94
C ALA A 143 2.21 8.96 -20.23
N ASP A 144 1.13 8.66 -19.50
CA ASP A 144 0.33 9.62 -18.76
C ASP A 144 0.68 9.68 -17.25
N LEU A 145 1.84 9.12 -16.86
CA LEU A 145 2.37 9.21 -15.50
C LEU A 145 2.52 10.68 -15.07
N VAL A 146 1.96 11.02 -13.90
CA VAL A 146 2.16 12.33 -13.26
C VAL A 146 2.85 12.18 -11.91
N VAL A 147 4.00 12.83 -11.76
CA VAL A 147 4.75 12.90 -10.49
C VAL A 147 4.93 14.36 -10.12
N GLY A 148 4.41 14.77 -8.96
CA GLY A 148 4.47 16.16 -8.50
C GLY A 148 5.85 16.58 -8.00
N GLY A 149 6.68 15.62 -7.59
CA GLY A 149 8.08 15.79 -7.21
C GLY A 149 9.00 14.96 -8.09
N ASN A 150 9.93 14.22 -7.48
CA ASN A 150 10.92 13.43 -8.20
C ASN A 150 10.38 12.06 -8.60
N LEU A 151 10.70 11.65 -9.82
CA LEU A 151 10.64 10.26 -10.28
C LEU A 151 12.03 9.63 -10.15
N GLU A 152 12.15 8.61 -9.31
CA GLU A 152 13.40 7.87 -9.10
C GLU A 152 13.18 6.40 -9.47
N LEU A 153 13.81 5.96 -10.55
CA LEU A 153 13.78 4.57 -11.01
C LEU A 153 15.20 4.00 -10.95
N THR A 154 15.53 3.30 -9.87
CA THR A 154 16.89 2.80 -9.63
C THR A 154 16.92 1.27 -9.67
N TYR A 155 17.83 0.69 -10.45
CA TYR A 155 17.96 -0.77 -10.60
C TYR A 155 16.66 -1.49 -11.05
N CYS A 156 15.79 -0.81 -11.81
CA CYS A 156 14.64 -1.43 -12.48
C CYS A 156 15.11 -1.97 -13.84
N THR A 157 15.73 -3.16 -13.82
CA THR A 157 16.57 -3.64 -14.92
C THR A 157 15.82 -4.11 -16.16
N SER A 158 14.52 -4.41 -16.06
CA SER A 158 13.69 -4.86 -17.18
C SER A 158 12.96 -3.72 -17.88
N LEU A 159 13.14 -2.49 -17.40
CA LEU A 159 12.48 -1.33 -17.98
C LEU A 159 13.14 -1.04 -19.33
N GLU A 160 12.40 -1.24 -20.41
CA GLU A 160 12.81 -0.82 -21.75
C GLU A 160 12.71 0.71 -21.81
N MET A 161 13.85 1.39 -21.83
CA MET A 161 13.95 2.86 -21.98
C MET A 161 14.29 3.24 -23.41
#